data_AF-A0AAW9WAS5-F1
#
_entry.id   AF-A0AAW9WAS5-F1
#
_cell.length_a   1.000
_cell.length_b   1.000
_cell.length_c   1.000
_cell.angle_alpha   90.00
_cell.angle_beta   90.00
_cell.angle_gamma   90.00
#
_symmetry.space_group_name_H-M   'P 1'
#
loop_
_entity.id
_entity.type
_entity.pdbx_description
1 polymer ?
#
loop_
_entity_poly.entity_id
_entity_poly.type
_entity_poly.pdbx_seq_one_letter_code
_entity_poly.pdbx_strand_id
1 'polypeptide(L)'
;MELIVLDTSLKMLSVLDTFESLIWTERYSAYGDFEVYTSINDSVLEILKDDYYLWLKESDQTMIVEDRKIESDAENGNHFTVTGRSLESILERRIIWKQTILSGNFQNGIKKLLDENIINPSDASRKVEGLIFEASTDPAITGLTVDAQFTGDNLYDAIKKLCDSKNVGFRIKLSDDNKFVFKLYAGADRSYDQFTNPYVIFSPKFENVINTNYLESKKTLKTVTLVAGEGEGADRRTTTVACASGAGTGLNRRELYTDARDVSSTVDNETLTDTEYNAQLSQRGLENLAENIATKSFEGKVESTRMYRYGEDFFLGDMVQIVNEYGIEGKARVTEFIRSQSKEGLDSYPTFVTVE
;
A
#
# COMPACT_ATOMS: atom_id res chain seq x y z
N MET A 1 -10.80 -11.99 -18.81
CA MET A 1 -9.66 -12.04 -17.89
C MET A 1 -9.25 -13.49 -17.72
N GLU A 2 -7.96 -13.76 -17.68
CA GLU A 2 -7.39 -15.10 -17.51
C GLU A 2 -6.54 -15.12 -16.22
N LEU A 3 -6.88 -16.02 -15.30
CA LEU A 3 -6.12 -16.23 -14.06
C LEU A 3 -5.22 -17.45 -14.21
N ILE A 4 -3.93 -17.28 -13.99
CA ILE A 4 -2.98 -18.39 -13.92
C ILE A 4 -2.87 -18.81 -12.46
N VAL A 5 -3.10 -20.11 -12.21
CA VAL A 5 -3.03 -20.71 -10.88
C VAL A 5 -1.65 -21.35 -10.70
N LEU A 6 -0.94 -20.95 -9.66
CA LEU A 6 0.34 -21.52 -9.26
C LEU A 6 0.21 -22.25 -7.92
N ASP A 7 0.89 -23.38 -7.78
CA ASP A 7 1.01 -24.06 -6.48
C ASP A 7 1.96 -23.34 -5.52
N THR A 8 2.11 -23.87 -4.31
CA THR A 8 3.03 -23.34 -3.28
C THR A 8 4.51 -23.41 -3.69
N SER A 9 4.84 -24.15 -4.75
CA SER A 9 6.18 -24.23 -5.35
C SER A 9 6.35 -23.29 -6.55
N LEU A 10 5.38 -22.38 -6.77
CA LEU A 10 5.33 -21.43 -7.89
C LEU A 10 5.31 -22.11 -9.27
N LYS A 11 4.78 -23.34 -9.33
CA LYS A 11 4.56 -24.04 -10.60
C LYS A 11 3.17 -23.78 -11.11
N MET A 12 3.07 -23.44 -12.38
CA MET A 12 1.80 -23.32 -13.08
C MET A 12 1.05 -24.66 -13.07
N LEU A 13 -0.16 -24.64 -12.51
CA LEU A 13 -1.07 -25.78 -12.48
C LEU A 13 -2.11 -25.71 -13.58
N SER A 14 -2.76 -24.55 -13.72
CA SER A 14 -3.88 -24.37 -14.64
C SER A 14 -4.09 -22.91 -15.01
N VAL A 15 -4.90 -22.69 -16.04
CA VAL A 15 -5.51 -21.40 -16.36
C VAL A 15 -6.99 -21.48 -16.01
N LEU A 16 -7.46 -20.54 -15.19
CA LEU A 16 -8.85 -20.34 -14.85
C LEU A 16 -9.38 -19.15 -15.67
N ASP A 17 -10.16 -19.45 -16.70
CA ASP A 17 -10.80 -18.47 -17.61
C ASP A 17 -12.33 -18.45 -17.46
N THR A 18 -12.88 -19.39 -16.69
CA THR A 18 -14.32 -19.58 -16.49
C THR A 18 -14.68 -19.34 -15.03
N PHE A 19 -15.31 -18.20 -14.77
CA PHE A 19 -15.86 -17.79 -13.48
C PHE A 19 -17.05 -16.86 -13.71
N GLU A 20 -17.93 -16.75 -12.72
CA GLU A 20 -19.12 -15.91 -12.81
C GLU A 20 -18.79 -14.43 -12.55
N SER A 21 -17.88 -14.17 -11.61
CA SER A 21 -17.28 -12.86 -11.45
C SER A 21 -15.86 -12.92 -10.89
N LEU A 22 -15.08 -11.89 -11.24
CA LEU A 22 -13.76 -11.60 -10.70
C LEU A 22 -13.73 -10.13 -10.30
N ILE A 23 -13.23 -9.83 -9.11
CA ILE A 23 -12.80 -8.50 -8.70
C ILE A 23 -11.31 -8.60 -8.37
N TRP A 24 -10.51 -7.68 -8.90
CA TRP A 24 -9.06 -7.62 -8.73
C TRP A 24 -8.64 -6.19 -8.45
N THR A 25 -8.24 -5.93 -7.21
CA THR A 25 -7.92 -4.60 -6.71
C THR A 25 -6.42 -4.48 -6.43
N GLU A 26 -5.74 -3.60 -7.15
CA GLU A 26 -4.32 -3.27 -6.90
C GLU A 26 -4.20 -1.95 -6.12
N ARG A 27 -3.22 -1.83 -5.22
CA ARG A 27 -3.02 -0.62 -4.39
C ARG A 27 -1.55 -0.17 -4.34
N TYR A 28 -1.33 1.14 -4.26
CA TYR A 28 0.00 1.77 -4.34
C TYR A 28 0.87 1.59 -3.08
N SER A 29 0.30 1.80 -1.90
CA SER A 29 1.00 1.72 -0.61
C SER A 29 0.28 0.79 0.38
N ALA A 30 -0.43 -0.21 -0.15
CA ALA A 30 -1.12 -1.23 0.62
C ALA A 30 -1.19 -2.53 -0.18
N TYR A 31 -1.49 -3.65 0.47
CA TYR A 31 -1.88 -4.86 -0.26
C TYR A 31 -3.19 -4.63 -1.03
N GLY A 32 -3.23 -5.19 -2.22
CA GLY A 32 -4.44 -5.43 -3.00
C GLY A 32 -5.26 -6.61 -2.47
N ASP A 33 -6.40 -6.85 -3.09
CA ASP A 33 -7.25 -8.01 -2.83
C ASP A 33 -7.92 -8.50 -4.11
N PHE A 34 -8.41 -9.73 -4.06
CA PHE A 34 -9.25 -10.29 -5.10
C PHE A 34 -10.43 -11.06 -4.53
N GLU A 35 -11.45 -11.21 -5.36
CA GLU A 35 -12.55 -12.14 -5.17
C GLU A 35 -12.85 -12.86 -6.48
N VAL A 36 -12.76 -14.19 -6.47
CA VAL A 36 -13.25 -15.07 -7.54
C VAL A 36 -14.54 -15.72 -7.07
N TYR A 37 -15.63 -15.52 -7.81
CA TYR A 37 -16.90 -16.19 -7.59
C TYR A 37 -17.20 -17.11 -8.78
N THR A 38 -17.39 -18.40 -8.52
CA THR A 38 -17.61 -19.40 -9.57
C THR A 38 -18.50 -20.53 -9.11
N SER A 39 -19.09 -21.25 -10.06
CA SER A 39 -19.85 -22.47 -9.77
C SER A 39 -18.90 -23.57 -9.29
N ILE A 40 -19.32 -24.35 -8.31
CA ILE A 40 -18.46 -25.40 -7.76
C ILE A 40 -18.33 -26.58 -8.73
N ASN A 41 -17.11 -27.09 -8.89
CA ASN A 41 -16.84 -28.40 -9.45
C ASN A 41 -15.50 -28.93 -8.91
N ASP A 42 -15.28 -30.24 -9.01
CA ASP A 42 -14.10 -30.91 -8.44
C ASP A 42 -12.79 -30.32 -8.98
N SER A 43 -12.75 -29.95 -10.27
CA SER A 43 -11.53 -29.39 -10.89
C SER A 43 -11.15 -28.04 -10.28
N VAL A 44 -12.13 -27.17 -10.03
CA VAL A 44 -11.89 -25.86 -9.39
C VAL A 44 -11.43 -26.02 -7.94
N LEU A 45 -12.02 -26.95 -7.19
CA LEU A 45 -11.63 -27.22 -5.81
C LEU A 45 -10.21 -27.78 -5.68
N GLU A 46 -9.75 -28.53 -6.69
CA GLU A 46 -8.40 -29.09 -6.71
C GLU A 46 -7.31 -28.04 -6.97
N ILE A 47 -7.62 -27.01 -7.77
CA ILE A 47 -6.66 -25.98 -8.17
C ILE A 47 -6.70 -24.73 -7.27
N LEU A 48 -7.85 -24.35 -6.70
CA LEU A 48 -7.96 -23.17 -5.84
C LEU A 48 -7.88 -23.58 -4.35
N LYS A 49 -6.66 -23.69 -3.84
CA LYS A 49 -6.34 -24.06 -2.46
C LYS A 49 -5.68 -22.92 -1.70
N ASP A 50 -5.77 -22.98 -0.38
CA ASP A 50 -5.10 -22.03 0.50
C ASP A 50 -3.58 -22.02 0.23
N ASP A 51 -2.98 -20.83 0.33
CA ASP A 51 -1.58 -20.56 0.01
C ASP A 51 -1.16 -20.79 -1.46
N TYR A 52 -2.09 -21.10 -2.37
CA TYR A 52 -1.80 -21.07 -3.81
C TYR A 52 -1.80 -19.62 -4.31
N TYR A 53 -1.15 -19.40 -5.45
CA TYR A 53 -1.03 -18.07 -6.03
C TYR A 53 -1.89 -17.92 -7.27
N LEU A 54 -2.47 -16.74 -7.44
CA LEU A 54 -3.17 -16.31 -8.64
C LEU A 54 -2.38 -15.18 -9.29
N TRP A 55 -2.16 -15.30 -10.59
CA TRP A 55 -1.60 -14.24 -11.41
C TRP A 55 -2.59 -13.86 -12.52
N LEU A 56 -2.99 -12.60 -12.56
CA LEU A 56 -3.87 -12.08 -13.60
C LEU A 56 -3.03 -11.62 -14.79
N LYS A 57 -3.28 -12.15 -15.99
CA LYS A 57 -2.48 -11.87 -17.19
C LYS A 57 -2.41 -10.40 -17.57
N GLU A 58 -3.45 -9.63 -17.26
CA GLU A 58 -3.56 -8.19 -17.50
C GLU A 58 -2.97 -7.33 -16.35
N SER A 59 -2.28 -7.95 -15.40
CA SER A 59 -1.66 -7.34 -14.23
C SER A 59 -0.26 -7.89 -13.98
N ASP A 60 0.61 -7.08 -13.41
CA ASP A 60 1.92 -7.54 -12.92
C ASP A 60 1.85 -8.02 -11.47
N GLN A 61 0.67 -8.05 -10.86
CA GLN A 61 0.48 -8.43 -9.46
C GLN A 61 0.15 -9.90 -9.36
N THR A 62 0.76 -10.55 -8.37
CA THR A 62 0.41 -11.90 -7.94
C THR A 62 -0.29 -11.79 -6.58
N MET A 63 -1.32 -12.60 -6.36
CA MET A 63 -2.06 -12.66 -5.11
C MET A 63 -2.05 -14.06 -4.54
N ILE A 64 -2.14 -14.17 -3.22
CA ILE A 64 -2.16 -15.43 -2.48
C ILE A 64 -3.59 -15.72 -2.02
N VAL A 65 -4.05 -16.95 -2.22
CA VAL A 65 -5.35 -17.43 -1.74
C VAL A 65 -5.31 -17.59 -0.23
N GLU A 66 -6.26 -16.97 0.47
CA GLU A 66 -6.32 -16.99 1.94
C GLU A 66 -7.66 -17.45 2.49
N ASP A 67 -8.77 -17.21 1.78
CA ASP A 67 -10.09 -17.70 2.18
C ASP A 67 -10.82 -18.44 1.06
N ARG A 68 -11.57 -19.46 1.47
CA ARG A 68 -12.35 -20.34 0.61
C ARG A 68 -13.71 -20.57 1.23
N LYS A 69 -14.76 -20.16 0.54
CA LYS A 69 -16.14 -20.22 1.02
C LYS A 69 -17.01 -21.00 0.02
N ILE A 70 -17.69 -22.03 0.50
CA ILE A 70 -18.65 -22.80 -0.30
C ILE A 70 -20.06 -22.47 0.21
N GLU A 71 -20.94 -22.07 -0.70
CA GLU A 71 -22.33 -21.77 -0.41
C GLU A 71 -23.23 -22.62 -1.27
N SER A 72 -24.26 -23.22 -0.66
CA SER A 72 -25.26 -24.01 -1.36
C SER A 72 -26.55 -23.21 -1.48
N ASP A 73 -26.97 -22.93 -2.70
CA ASP A 73 -28.22 -22.26 -3.01
C ASP A 73 -29.18 -23.22 -3.73
N ALA A 74 -30.42 -23.31 -3.26
CA ALA A 74 -31.41 -24.23 -3.80
C ALA A 74 -31.91 -23.85 -5.20
N GLU A 75 -31.82 -22.56 -5.57
CA GLU A 75 -32.29 -22.01 -6.85
C GLU A 75 -31.13 -21.82 -7.84
N ASN A 76 -29.98 -21.37 -7.35
CA ASN A 76 -28.83 -20.97 -8.17
C ASN A 76 -27.70 -22.02 -8.18
N GLY A 77 -27.80 -23.07 -7.37
CA GLY A 77 -26.78 -24.13 -7.27
C GLY A 77 -25.69 -23.81 -6.23
N ASN A 78 -24.65 -24.66 -6.22
CA ASN A 78 -23.54 -24.51 -5.29
C ASN A 78 -22.46 -23.60 -5.88
N HIS A 79 -22.02 -22.63 -5.09
CA HIS A 79 -21.03 -21.63 -5.47
C HIS A 79 -19.80 -21.72 -4.59
N PHE A 80 -18.70 -21.24 -5.15
CA PHE A 80 -17.41 -21.22 -4.52
C PHE A 80 -16.79 -19.83 -4.68
N THR A 81 -16.56 -19.19 -3.53
CA THR A 81 -15.90 -17.88 -3.44
C THR A 81 -14.49 -18.09 -2.90
N VAL A 82 -13.51 -17.53 -3.60
CA VAL A 82 -12.11 -17.55 -3.18
C VAL A 82 -11.63 -16.12 -3.10
N THR A 83 -11.07 -15.74 -1.94
CA THR A 83 -10.51 -14.42 -1.72
C THR A 83 -9.08 -14.52 -1.20
N GLY A 84 -8.37 -13.41 -1.30
CA GLY A 84 -7.02 -13.30 -0.82
C GLY A 84 -6.42 -11.95 -1.17
N ARG A 85 -5.13 -11.80 -0.89
CA ARG A 85 -4.44 -10.51 -0.96
C ARG A 85 -3.18 -10.58 -1.80
N SER A 86 -2.67 -9.44 -2.25
CA SER A 86 -1.40 -9.38 -2.96
C SER A 86 -0.21 -9.75 -2.07
N LEU A 87 0.91 -10.12 -2.69
CA LEU A 87 2.08 -10.72 -2.02
C LEU A 87 2.65 -9.87 -0.87
N GLU A 88 2.39 -8.58 -0.82
CA GLU A 88 2.71 -7.69 0.30
C GLU A 88 2.13 -8.21 1.63
N SER A 89 1.00 -8.94 1.62
CA SER A 89 0.39 -9.55 2.82
C SER A 89 1.31 -10.58 3.51
N ILE A 90 2.29 -11.15 2.80
CA ILE A 90 3.28 -12.07 3.37
C ILE A 90 4.07 -11.38 4.50
N LEU A 91 4.25 -10.07 4.42
CA LEU A 91 4.92 -9.29 5.46
C LEU A 91 4.15 -9.28 6.78
N GLU A 92 2.82 -9.45 6.77
CA GLU A 92 2.02 -9.54 8.00
C GLU A 92 2.31 -10.82 8.79
N ARG A 93 2.89 -11.84 8.15
CA ARG A 93 3.26 -13.10 8.81
C ARG A 93 4.51 -12.96 9.67
N ARG A 94 5.06 -11.75 9.84
CA ARG A 94 6.26 -11.44 10.62
C ARG A 94 6.04 -10.23 11.51
N ILE A 95 6.75 -10.24 12.64
CA ILE A 95 6.86 -9.11 13.55
C ILE A 95 8.35 -8.76 13.75
N ILE A 96 8.62 -7.57 14.27
CA ILE A 96 9.98 -7.07 14.54
C ILE A 96 10.42 -7.53 15.94
N TRP A 97 11.07 -8.70 16.05
CA TRP A 97 11.39 -9.30 17.37
C TRP A 97 12.37 -8.50 18.21
N LYS A 98 13.38 -7.92 17.57
CA LYS A 98 14.45 -7.17 18.24
C LYS A 98 14.15 -5.69 18.12
N GLN A 99 14.48 -4.94 19.15
CA GLN A 99 14.43 -3.48 19.08
C GLN A 99 15.35 -3.02 17.96
N THR A 100 14.76 -2.42 16.93
CA THR A 100 15.45 -2.09 15.70
C THR A 100 15.43 -0.58 15.51
N ILE A 101 16.61 0.04 15.58
CA ILE A 101 16.79 1.46 15.24
C ILE A 101 17.08 1.57 13.74
N LEU A 102 16.34 2.46 13.08
CA LEU A 102 16.60 2.96 11.74
C LEU A 102 17.12 4.39 11.87
N SER A 103 18.21 4.71 11.17
CA SER A 103 18.72 6.07 11.06
C SER A 103 19.38 6.27 9.70
N GLY A 104 19.29 7.49 9.17
CA GLY A 104 19.87 7.85 7.88
C GLY A 104 18.96 7.50 6.71
N ASN A 105 19.48 6.84 5.68
CA ASN A 105 18.76 6.64 4.41
C ASN A 105 17.50 5.75 4.58
N PHE A 106 16.36 6.24 4.08
CA PHE A 106 15.04 5.59 4.18
C PHE A 106 15.03 4.17 3.61
N GLN A 107 15.52 4.02 2.37
CA GLN A 107 15.55 2.73 1.69
C GLN A 107 16.39 1.69 2.44
N ASN A 108 17.55 2.11 2.96
CA ASN A 108 18.39 1.24 3.77
C ASN A 108 17.70 0.83 5.08
N GLY A 109 16.90 1.72 5.66
CA GLY A 109 16.03 1.42 6.80
C GLY A 109 15.01 0.33 6.49
N ILE A 110 14.27 0.45 5.38
CA ILE A 110 13.32 -0.59 4.93
C ILE A 110 14.04 -1.91 4.64
N LYS A 111 15.19 -1.86 3.96
CA LYS A 111 16.00 -3.06 3.69
C LYS A 111 16.43 -3.74 4.99
N LYS A 112 16.85 -2.99 6.01
CA LYS A 112 17.23 -3.51 7.32
C LYS A 112 16.06 -4.26 7.98
N LEU A 113 14.86 -3.66 7.99
CA LEU A 113 13.65 -4.31 8.53
C LEU A 113 13.36 -5.64 7.82
N LEU A 114 13.49 -5.68 6.49
CA LEU A 114 13.26 -6.89 5.69
C LEU A 114 14.33 -7.95 5.94
N ASP A 115 15.61 -7.58 5.92
CA ASP A 115 16.73 -8.50 6.18
C ASP A 115 16.61 -9.16 7.54
N GLU A 116 16.40 -8.38 8.60
CA GLU A 116 16.42 -8.89 9.97
C GLU A 116 15.18 -9.75 10.31
N ASN A 117 14.09 -9.63 9.56
CA ASN A 117 12.80 -10.24 9.93
C ASN A 117 12.23 -11.25 8.92
N ILE A 118 12.65 -11.24 7.66
CA ILE A 118 12.06 -12.12 6.64
C ILE A 118 13.01 -12.60 5.53
N ILE A 119 14.00 -11.79 5.10
CA ILE A 119 14.95 -12.16 4.03
C ILE A 119 16.16 -12.93 4.58
N ASN A 120 16.83 -12.39 5.60
CA ASN A 120 18.04 -12.96 6.22
C ASN A 120 17.98 -12.94 7.75
N PRO A 121 16.88 -13.43 8.37
CA PRO A 121 16.71 -13.35 9.82
C PRO A 121 17.73 -14.23 10.56
N SER A 122 18.07 -13.85 11.80
CA SER A 122 18.98 -14.67 12.64
C SER A 122 18.39 -16.05 12.97
N ASP A 123 17.07 -16.16 13.04
CA ASP A 123 16.36 -17.43 13.12
C ASP A 123 15.95 -17.87 11.71
N ALA A 124 16.65 -18.87 11.18
CA ALA A 124 16.45 -19.36 9.82
C ALA A 124 15.03 -19.87 9.54
N SER A 125 14.27 -20.29 10.56
CA SER A 125 12.87 -20.73 10.39
C SER A 125 11.93 -19.58 9.97
N ARG A 126 12.33 -18.33 10.21
CA ARG A 126 11.57 -17.14 9.81
C ARG A 126 11.81 -16.73 8.37
N LYS A 127 12.85 -17.27 7.71
CA LYS A 127 13.22 -16.88 6.35
C LYS A 127 12.13 -17.29 5.36
N VAL A 128 11.76 -16.38 4.45
CA VAL A 128 10.96 -16.73 3.27
C VAL A 128 11.91 -16.94 2.10
N GLU A 129 12.03 -18.18 1.63
CA GLU A 129 12.90 -18.50 0.50
C GLU A 129 12.43 -17.78 -0.76
N GLY A 130 13.40 -17.27 -1.53
CA GLY A 130 13.13 -16.52 -2.76
C GLY A 130 12.70 -15.06 -2.56
N LEU A 131 12.44 -14.58 -1.34
CA LEU A 131 12.18 -13.15 -1.11
C LEU A 131 13.48 -12.35 -1.16
N ILE A 132 13.52 -11.32 -2.01
CA ILE A 132 14.66 -10.43 -2.20
C ILE A 132 14.24 -8.97 -2.16
N PHE A 133 15.19 -8.09 -1.86
CA PHE A 133 15.03 -6.65 -1.90
C PHE A 133 15.72 -6.07 -3.13
N GLU A 134 14.97 -5.38 -4.00
CA GLU A 134 15.52 -4.62 -5.12
C GLU A 134 15.63 -3.14 -4.75
N ALA A 135 16.86 -2.64 -4.71
CA ALA A 135 17.13 -1.23 -4.43
C ALA A 135 16.61 -0.33 -5.56
N SER A 136 15.83 0.68 -5.21
CA SER A 136 15.44 1.76 -6.10
C SER A 136 16.63 2.68 -6.40
N THR A 137 16.69 3.13 -7.65
CA THR A 137 17.60 4.17 -8.13
C THR A 137 16.93 5.53 -8.24
N ASP A 138 15.65 5.63 -7.86
CA ASP A 138 14.85 6.85 -7.97
C ASP A 138 15.32 7.90 -6.94
N PRO A 139 15.70 9.13 -7.36
CA PRO A 139 16.03 10.22 -6.46
C PRO A 139 14.93 10.54 -5.43
N ALA A 140 13.65 10.35 -5.79
CA ALA A 140 12.53 10.57 -4.89
C ALA A 140 12.52 9.62 -3.68
N ILE A 141 13.24 8.49 -3.78
CA ILE A 141 13.38 7.49 -2.70
C ILE A 141 14.77 7.58 -2.07
N THR A 142 15.81 7.64 -2.89
CA THR A 142 17.20 7.61 -2.41
C THR A 142 17.60 8.87 -1.65
N GLY A 143 16.91 9.99 -1.87
CA GLY A 143 17.08 11.23 -1.10
C GLY A 143 16.37 11.26 0.26
N LEU A 144 15.51 10.29 0.57
CA LEU A 144 14.73 10.27 1.80
C LEU A 144 15.54 9.75 2.99
N THR A 145 15.20 10.25 4.18
CA THR A 145 15.76 9.79 5.45
C THR A 145 14.67 9.31 6.41
N VAL A 146 15.09 8.48 7.38
CA VAL A 146 14.25 7.95 8.44
C VAL A 146 15.06 7.88 9.74
N ASP A 147 14.42 8.26 10.84
CA ASP A 147 14.89 8.01 12.19
C ASP A 147 13.72 7.40 12.96
N ALA A 148 13.73 6.09 13.14
CA ALA A 148 12.60 5.36 13.71
C ALA A 148 13.08 4.20 14.58
N GLN A 149 12.21 3.77 15.48
CA GLN A 149 12.43 2.60 16.32
C GLN A 149 11.18 1.73 16.32
N PHE A 150 11.40 0.43 16.16
CA PHE A 150 10.34 -0.59 16.13
C PHE A 150 10.72 -1.76 17.02
N THR A 151 9.72 -2.27 17.75
CA THR A 151 9.86 -3.48 18.59
C THR A 151 8.49 -4.13 18.77
N GLY A 152 8.36 -5.38 18.36
CA GLY A 152 7.12 -6.16 18.45
C GLY A 152 6.08 -5.82 17.38
N ASP A 153 6.25 -4.72 16.64
CA ASP A 153 5.36 -4.31 15.56
C ASP A 153 5.24 -5.36 14.46
N ASN A 154 4.07 -5.42 13.81
CA ASN A 154 3.90 -6.15 12.56
C ASN A 154 4.80 -5.54 11.48
N LEU A 155 5.52 -6.39 10.74
CA LEU A 155 6.50 -5.94 9.75
C LEU A 155 5.83 -5.18 8.59
N TYR A 156 4.66 -5.63 8.14
CA TYR A 156 3.88 -4.93 7.11
C TYR A 156 3.46 -3.54 7.61
N ASP A 157 2.85 -3.46 8.79
CA ASP A 157 2.35 -2.19 9.34
C ASP A 157 3.49 -1.17 9.55
N ALA A 158 4.65 -1.62 10.04
CA ALA A 158 5.82 -0.77 10.21
C ALA A 158 6.31 -0.21 8.86
N ILE A 159 6.45 -1.07 7.85
CA ILE A 159 6.87 -0.65 6.50
C ILE A 159 5.83 0.30 5.88
N LYS A 160 4.53 -0.01 6.03
CA LYS A 160 3.44 0.79 5.50
C LYS A 160 3.42 2.20 6.11
N LYS A 161 3.49 2.31 7.44
CA LYS A 161 3.51 3.61 8.15
C LYS A 161 4.69 4.48 7.71
N LEU A 162 5.88 3.87 7.60
CA LEU A 162 7.07 4.55 7.09
C LEU A 162 6.86 5.07 5.66
N CYS A 163 6.36 4.21 4.77
CA CYS A 163 6.10 4.52 3.38
C CYS A 163 5.04 5.63 3.21
N ASP A 164 3.92 5.54 3.92
CA ASP A 164 2.85 6.55 3.90
C ASP A 164 3.36 7.91 4.41
N SER A 165 4.17 7.93 5.48
CA SER A 165 4.76 9.17 6.02
C SER A 165 5.68 9.91 5.03
N LYS A 166 6.17 9.21 3.99
CA LYS A 166 7.04 9.76 2.95
C LYS A 166 6.41 9.77 1.56
N ASN A 167 5.13 9.42 1.42
CA ASN A 167 4.42 9.26 0.14
C ASN A 167 5.09 8.28 -0.85
N VAL A 168 5.75 7.25 -0.33
CA VAL A 168 6.41 6.20 -1.13
C VAL A 168 5.51 4.96 -1.16
N GLY A 169 5.40 4.31 -2.32
CA GLY A 169 4.73 3.03 -2.48
C GLY A 169 5.71 1.88 -2.36
N PHE A 170 5.18 0.69 -2.11
CA PHE A 170 5.95 -0.53 -2.08
C PHE A 170 5.15 -1.67 -2.69
N ARG A 171 5.85 -2.63 -3.29
CA ARG A 171 5.21 -3.80 -3.88
C ARG A 171 6.11 -5.03 -3.83
N ILE A 172 5.50 -6.21 -3.92
CA ILE A 172 6.18 -7.49 -4.09
C ILE A 172 5.70 -8.13 -5.39
N LYS A 173 6.61 -8.29 -6.36
CA LYS A 173 6.32 -8.95 -7.64
C LYS A 173 6.98 -10.32 -7.72
N LEU A 174 6.38 -11.24 -8.46
CA LEU A 174 7.03 -12.48 -8.83
C LEU A 174 7.92 -12.25 -10.07
N SER A 175 9.20 -12.59 -9.98
CA SER A 175 10.13 -12.54 -11.12
C SER A 175 10.08 -13.81 -11.97
N ASP A 176 10.65 -13.76 -13.18
CA ASP A 176 10.77 -14.91 -14.09
C ASP A 176 11.55 -16.09 -13.50
N ASP A 177 12.41 -15.84 -12.51
CA ASP A 177 13.16 -16.87 -11.77
C ASP A 177 12.47 -17.29 -10.46
N ASN A 178 11.16 -17.05 -10.34
CA ASN A 178 10.31 -17.42 -9.21
C ASN A 178 10.77 -16.84 -7.86
N LYS A 179 11.25 -15.59 -7.87
CA LYS A 179 11.58 -14.84 -6.63
C LYS A 179 10.50 -13.81 -6.33
N PHE A 180 10.25 -13.62 -5.03
CA PHE A 180 9.43 -12.53 -4.55
C PHE A 180 10.31 -11.28 -4.45
N VAL A 181 10.08 -10.28 -5.29
CA VAL A 181 10.92 -9.08 -5.38
C VAL A 181 10.21 -7.91 -4.72
N PHE A 182 10.65 -7.56 -3.52
CA PHE A 182 10.21 -6.34 -2.85
C PHE A 182 10.88 -5.11 -3.47
N LYS A 183 10.10 -4.09 -3.81
CA LYS A 183 10.60 -2.82 -4.36
C LYS A 183 9.82 -1.62 -3.82
N LEU A 184 10.56 -0.56 -3.51
CA LEU A 184 10.01 0.78 -3.27
C LEU A 184 9.86 1.54 -4.59
N TYR A 185 8.78 2.30 -4.76
CA TYR A 185 8.55 3.12 -5.96
C TYR A 185 7.71 4.36 -5.65
N ALA A 186 7.97 5.48 -6.34
CA ALA A 186 7.33 6.77 -6.08
C ALA A 186 6.21 7.12 -7.09
N GLY A 187 6.15 6.42 -8.22
CA GLY A 187 5.35 6.83 -9.39
C GLY A 187 5.96 8.02 -10.13
N ALA A 188 5.52 8.25 -11.35
CA ALA A 188 5.91 9.41 -12.15
C ALA A 188 4.95 10.59 -11.90
N ASP A 189 5.49 11.81 -11.86
CA ASP A 189 4.66 13.01 -11.90
C ASP A 189 4.25 13.34 -13.34
N ARG A 190 2.95 13.26 -13.61
CA ARG A 190 2.29 13.56 -14.88
C ARG A 190 1.27 14.69 -14.74
N SER A 191 1.35 15.44 -13.64
CA SER A 191 0.56 16.65 -13.40
C SER A 191 1.19 17.87 -14.10
N TYR A 192 0.54 19.02 -14.00
CA TYR A 192 1.04 20.29 -14.53
C TYR A 192 2.26 20.86 -13.77
N ASP A 193 2.67 20.26 -12.65
CA ASP A 193 3.79 20.74 -11.82
C ASP A 193 5.18 20.45 -12.44
N GLN A 194 5.21 19.78 -13.59
CA GLN A 194 6.44 19.34 -14.25
C GLN A 194 6.36 19.50 -15.78
N PHE A 195 7.48 19.32 -16.49
CA PHE A 195 7.56 19.43 -17.96
C PHE A 195 8.32 18.27 -18.62
N THR A 196 8.67 17.24 -17.86
CA THR A 196 9.47 16.09 -18.31
C THR A 196 8.60 14.96 -18.87
N ASN A 197 7.53 14.60 -18.16
CA ASN A 197 6.61 13.54 -18.52
C ASN A 197 5.38 14.10 -19.25
N PRO A 198 4.81 13.38 -20.22
CA PRO A 198 3.52 13.73 -20.81
C PRO A 198 2.44 13.84 -19.74
N TYR A 199 1.62 14.88 -19.83
CA TYR A 199 0.53 15.11 -18.90
C TYR A 199 -0.57 14.06 -19.04
N VAL A 200 -1.15 13.67 -17.90
CA VAL A 200 -2.34 12.83 -17.84
C VAL A 200 -3.40 13.60 -17.07
N ILE A 201 -4.49 13.92 -17.76
CA ILE A 201 -5.56 14.78 -17.23
C ILE A 201 -6.89 14.04 -17.28
N PHE A 202 -7.50 13.81 -16.13
CA PHE A 202 -8.86 13.27 -16.05
C PHE A 202 -9.87 14.40 -15.85
N SER A 203 -10.80 14.53 -16.80
CA SER A 203 -11.85 15.53 -16.76
C SER A 203 -13.09 15.07 -17.52
N PRO A 204 -14.31 15.28 -16.97
CA PRO A 204 -15.54 15.07 -17.74
C PRO A 204 -15.57 15.86 -19.06
N LYS A 205 -14.90 17.03 -19.12
CA LYS A 205 -14.79 17.84 -20.35
C LYS A 205 -13.98 17.20 -21.47
N PHE A 206 -13.10 16.26 -21.14
CA PHE A 206 -12.35 15.48 -22.11
C PHE A 206 -13.01 14.14 -22.44
N GLU A 207 -14.22 13.90 -21.91
CA GLU A 207 -14.98 12.65 -22.09
C GLU A 207 -14.15 11.40 -21.75
N ASN A 208 -13.17 11.56 -20.86
CA ASN A 208 -12.28 10.47 -20.44
C ASN A 208 -12.59 9.98 -19.02
N VAL A 209 -13.72 10.40 -18.45
CA VAL A 209 -14.28 9.85 -17.22
C VAL A 209 -15.78 9.62 -17.42
N ILE A 210 -16.24 8.38 -17.21
CA ILE A 210 -17.63 7.96 -17.40
C ILE A 210 -18.50 8.47 -16.25
N ASN A 211 -18.02 8.33 -15.03
CA ASN A 211 -18.66 8.84 -13.81
C ASN A 211 -17.58 9.32 -12.83
N THR A 212 -17.84 10.38 -12.10
CA THR A 212 -16.95 10.88 -11.03
C THR A 212 -17.71 10.94 -9.72
N ASN A 213 -17.31 10.12 -8.75
CA ASN A 213 -17.69 10.29 -7.36
C ASN A 213 -16.62 11.15 -6.68
N TYR A 214 -17.02 12.24 -6.03
CA TYR A 214 -16.13 13.08 -5.23
C TYR A 214 -16.52 13.00 -3.76
N LEU A 215 -15.55 12.68 -2.90
CA LEU A 215 -15.68 12.71 -1.46
C LEU A 215 -14.61 13.63 -0.89
N GLU A 216 -15.01 14.65 -0.12
CA GLU A 216 -14.11 15.45 0.70
C GLU A 216 -14.55 15.38 2.16
N SER A 217 -13.61 15.01 3.04
CA SER A 217 -13.87 14.84 4.47
C SER A 217 -12.70 15.32 5.31
N LYS A 218 -12.99 16.20 6.28
CA LYS A 218 -12.07 16.59 7.35
C LYS A 218 -12.42 15.92 8.67
N LYS A 219 -13.16 14.81 8.65
CA LYS A 219 -13.65 14.14 9.87
C LYS A 219 -12.51 13.63 10.75
N THR A 220 -11.51 13.01 10.13
CA THR A 220 -10.32 12.44 10.78
C THR A 220 -9.15 13.42 10.88
N LEU A 221 -9.19 14.55 10.16
CA LEU A 221 -8.08 15.49 10.05
C LEU A 221 -7.52 15.92 11.41
N LYS A 222 -6.21 15.71 11.59
CA LYS A 222 -5.38 16.21 12.69
C LYS A 222 -4.24 17.06 12.13
N THR A 223 -3.92 18.17 12.79
CA THR A 223 -2.89 19.12 12.35
C THR A 223 -1.64 19.09 13.21
N VAL A 224 -1.74 18.50 14.40
CA VAL A 224 -0.66 18.46 15.38
C VAL A 224 -0.83 17.28 16.32
N THR A 225 0.27 16.71 16.78
CA THR A 225 0.28 15.68 17.80
C THR A 225 1.24 15.97 18.92
N LEU A 226 0.80 15.71 20.15
CA LEU A 226 1.66 15.57 21.32
C LEU A 226 2.11 14.11 21.37
N VAL A 227 3.41 13.89 21.15
CA VAL A 227 4.04 12.57 21.24
C VAL A 227 4.60 12.40 22.64
N ALA A 228 4.24 11.30 23.30
CA ALA A 228 4.72 10.96 24.63
C ALA A 228 5.55 9.68 24.59
N GLY A 229 6.85 9.83 24.81
CA GLY A 229 7.83 8.75 24.83
C GLY A 229 7.99 8.10 26.21
N GLU A 230 9.17 7.52 26.45
CA GLU A 230 9.54 6.89 27.72
C GLU A 230 9.47 7.86 28.92
N GLY A 231 9.36 7.28 30.12
CA GLY A 231 9.22 7.99 31.39
C GLY A 231 7.78 8.06 31.90
N GLU A 232 7.63 8.42 33.18
CA GLU A 232 6.34 8.48 33.87
C GLU A 232 6.14 9.85 34.55
N GLY A 233 4.87 10.26 34.68
CA GLY A 233 4.52 11.50 35.37
C GLY A 233 5.24 12.73 34.80
N ALA A 234 5.97 13.45 35.66
CA ALA A 234 6.72 14.65 35.28
C ALA A 234 8.00 14.35 34.48
N ASP A 235 8.52 13.13 34.58
CA ASP A 235 9.73 12.70 33.86
C ASP A 235 9.40 12.15 32.47
N ARG A 236 8.11 12.09 32.10
CA ARG A 236 7.68 11.62 30.78
C ARG A 236 8.16 12.59 29.70
N ARG A 237 8.99 12.07 28.80
CA ARG A 237 9.53 12.84 27.68
C ARG A 237 8.44 13.06 26.64
N THR A 238 8.22 14.31 26.26
CA THR A 238 7.22 14.65 25.24
C THR A 238 7.79 15.60 24.20
N THR A 239 7.28 15.49 22.97
CA THR A 239 7.54 16.44 21.90
C THR A 239 6.25 16.75 21.14
N THR A 240 6.22 17.84 20.41
CA THR A 240 5.08 18.23 19.57
C THR A 240 5.48 18.22 18.11
N VAL A 241 4.68 17.55 17.29
CA VAL A 241 4.91 17.43 15.84
C VAL A 241 3.70 18.00 15.10
N ALA A 242 3.94 18.79 14.07
CA ALA A 242 2.89 19.35 13.21
C ALA A 242 2.87 18.66 11.85
N CYS A 243 1.72 18.64 11.18
CA CYS A 243 1.66 18.24 9.78
C CYS A 243 2.38 19.28 8.88
N ALA A 244 2.62 18.93 7.61
CA ALA A 244 3.35 19.78 6.66
C ALA A 244 2.72 21.17 6.46
N SER A 245 1.39 21.27 6.55
CA SER A 245 0.64 22.53 6.46
C SER A 245 0.67 23.37 7.75
N GLY A 246 1.33 22.86 8.80
CA GLY A 246 1.50 23.52 10.08
C GLY A 246 0.47 23.14 11.13
N ALA A 247 0.76 23.49 12.39
CA ALA A 247 -0.02 22.99 13.54
C ALA A 247 -1.45 23.56 13.63
N GLY A 248 -1.72 24.66 12.92
CA GLY A 248 -2.96 25.44 13.06
C GLY A 248 -3.08 26.16 14.41
N THR A 249 -4.08 27.05 14.49
CA THR A 249 -4.42 27.80 15.70
C THR A 249 -5.95 27.84 15.90
N GLY A 250 -6.41 28.00 17.15
CA GLY A 250 -7.85 28.03 17.46
C GLY A 250 -8.59 26.79 16.94
N LEU A 251 -9.72 27.00 16.24
CA LEU A 251 -10.51 25.91 15.65
C LEU A 251 -9.78 25.11 14.55
N ASN A 252 -8.73 25.70 13.96
CA ASN A 252 -7.93 25.03 12.94
C ASN A 252 -6.84 24.14 13.55
N ARG A 253 -6.61 24.22 14.87
CA ARG A 253 -5.69 23.34 15.59
C ARG A 253 -6.45 22.07 16.01
N ARG A 254 -6.11 20.94 15.39
CA ARG A 254 -6.77 19.64 15.63
C ARG A 254 -5.76 18.65 16.18
N GLU A 255 -5.91 18.32 17.45
CA GLU A 255 -4.88 17.59 18.19
C GLU A 255 -5.11 16.08 18.21
N LEU A 256 -4.00 15.34 18.17
CA LEU A 256 -3.89 13.90 18.37
C LEU A 256 -2.89 13.62 19.49
N TYR A 257 -3.16 12.63 20.33
CA TYR A 257 -2.17 12.13 21.28
C TYR A 257 -1.50 10.89 20.69
N THR A 258 -0.18 10.91 20.60
CA THR A 258 0.62 9.78 20.08
C THR A 258 1.37 9.13 21.23
N ASP A 259 1.05 7.86 21.49
CA ASP A 259 1.79 7.03 22.43
C ASP A 259 3.04 6.47 21.76
N ALA A 260 4.20 6.75 22.35
CA ALA A 260 5.51 6.32 21.89
C ALA A 260 6.35 5.78 23.06
N ARG A 261 5.71 5.26 24.11
CA ARG A 261 6.39 4.69 25.28
C ARG A 261 7.30 3.50 24.96
N ASP A 262 7.04 2.85 23.83
CA ASP A 262 7.85 1.78 23.25
C ASP A 262 9.17 2.28 22.63
N VAL A 263 9.29 3.58 22.37
CA VAL A 263 10.54 4.20 21.92
C VAL A 263 11.43 4.48 23.13
N SER A 264 12.59 3.83 23.19
CA SER A 264 13.56 4.03 24.26
C SER A 264 14.79 4.81 23.82
N SER A 265 15.33 5.64 24.71
CA SER A 265 16.64 6.26 24.55
C SER A 265 17.80 5.30 24.76
N THR A 266 17.56 4.08 25.27
CA THR A 266 18.62 3.08 25.49
C THR A 266 18.31 1.82 24.69
N VAL A 267 19.25 1.42 23.82
CA VAL A 267 19.14 0.23 22.97
C VAL A 267 20.45 -0.55 23.05
N ASP A 268 20.39 -1.85 23.35
CA ASP A 268 21.57 -2.73 23.48
C ASP A 268 22.71 -2.17 24.35
N ASN A 269 22.36 -1.45 25.43
CA ASN A 269 23.26 -0.73 26.36
C ASN A 269 23.96 0.50 25.80
N GLU A 270 23.55 0.99 24.63
CA GLU A 270 23.95 2.31 24.11
C GLU A 270 22.84 3.32 24.35
N THR A 271 23.20 4.54 24.77
CA THR A 271 22.25 5.63 25.00
C THR A 271 22.28 6.59 23.83
N LEU A 272 21.14 6.75 23.17
CA LEU A 272 20.90 7.76 22.14
C LEU A 272 21.05 9.17 22.72
N THR A 273 21.55 10.08 21.89
CA THR A 273 21.51 11.51 22.24
C THR A 273 20.07 12.01 22.30
N ASP A 274 19.83 13.11 23.01
CA ASP A 274 18.51 13.75 23.05
C ASP A 274 18.00 14.12 21.65
N THR A 275 18.91 14.47 20.74
CA THR A 275 18.57 14.79 19.35
C THR A 275 18.08 13.56 18.59
N GLU A 276 18.79 12.44 18.67
CA GLU A 276 18.41 11.18 18.00
C GLU A 276 17.10 10.62 18.56
N TYR A 277 16.96 10.63 19.89
CA TYR A 277 15.73 10.19 20.54
C TYR A 277 14.52 11.06 20.13
N ASN A 278 14.67 12.39 20.13
CA ASN A 278 13.60 13.29 19.70
C ASN A 278 13.28 13.15 18.20
N ALA A 279 14.25 12.78 17.37
CA ALA A 279 13.99 12.47 15.96
C ALA A 279 13.08 11.24 15.82
N GLN A 280 13.31 10.19 16.61
CA GLN A 280 12.46 9.00 16.62
C GLN A 280 11.04 9.31 17.08
N LEU A 281 10.88 10.09 18.16
CA LEU A 281 9.56 10.56 18.58
C LEU A 281 8.88 11.42 17.50
N SER A 282 9.65 12.26 16.81
CA SER A 282 9.11 13.11 15.75
C SER A 282 8.60 12.28 14.58
N GLN A 283 9.34 11.25 14.18
CA GLN A 283 8.94 10.31 13.12
C GLN A 283 7.66 9.55 13.50
N ARG A 284 7.55 9.05 14.74
CA ARG A 284 6.31 8.42 15.24
C ARG A 284 5.11 9.38 15.19
N GLY A 285 5.34 10.65 15.51
CA GLY A 285 4.31 11.69 15.37
C GLY A 285 3.88 11.94 13.92
N LEU A 286 4.84 11.94 12.98
CA LEU A 286 4.55 12.07 11.54
C LEU A 286 3.76 10.88 11.00
N GLU A 287 4.07 9.66 11.42
CA GLU A 287 3.32 8.44 11.05
C GLU A 287 1.86 8.54 11.49
N ASN A 288 1.61 8.90 12.76
CA ASN A 288 0.25 9.05 13.29
C ASN A 288 -0.53 10.20 12.62
N LEU A 289 0.15 11.28 12.24
CA LEU A 289 -0.47 12.37 11.47
C LEU A 289 -0.80 11.96 10.04
N ALA A 290 0.05 11.14 9.39
CA ALA A 290 -0.19 10.64 8.03
C ALA A 290 -1.46 9.78 7.94
N GLU A 291 -1.80 9.04 9.00
CA GLU A 291 -3.06 8.29 9.12
C GLU A 291 -4.30 9.18 9.31
N ASN A 292 -4.09 10.46 9.67
CA ASN A 292 -5.15 11.39 10.08
C ASN A 292 -5.17 12.66 9.20
N ILE A 293 -5.00 12.48 7.89
CA ILE A 293 -5.10 13.57 6.91
C ILE A 293 -6.55 13.84 6.48
N ALA A 294 -6.78 14.97 5.81
CA ALA A 294 -8.06 15.21 5.14
C ALA A 294 -8.19 14.23 3.96
N THR A 295 -9.34 13.56 3.86
CA THR A 295 -9.62 12.67 2.75
C THR A 295 -10.21 13.51 1.62
N LYS A 296 -9.57 13.54 0.44
CA LYS A 296 -10.27 13.84 -0.80
C LYS A 296 -10.01 12.73 -1.80
N SER A 297 -11.07 12.02 -2.16
CA SER A 297 -11.01 10.93 -3.12
C SER A 297 -11.88 11.24 -4.33
N PHE A 298 -11.32 10.94 -5.49
CA PHE A 298 -12.03 10.90 -6.75
C PHE A 298 -12.02 9.46 -7.21
N GLU A 299 -13.20 8.88 -7.34
CA GLU A 299 -13.37 7.57 -7.97
C GLU A 299 -14.08 7.80 -9.30
N GLY A 300 -13.58 7.18 -10.37
CA GLY A 300 -14.29 7.25 -11.63
C GLY A 300 -13.99 6.11 -12.56
N LYS A 301 -15.03 5.59 -13.20
CA LYS A 301 -14.87 4.64 -14.29
C LYS A 301 -14.28 5.35 -15.49
N VAL A 302 -13.14 4.85 -15.96
CA VAL A 302 -12.50 5.36 -17.18
C VAL A 302 -12.89 4.44 -18.31
N GLU A 303 -13.26 5.02 -19.45
CA GLU A 303 -13.33 4.23 -20.68
C GLU A 303 -11.89 4.03 -21.18
N SER A 304 -11.35 2.83 -20.98
CA SER A 304 -9.96 2.47 -21.26
C SER A 304 -9.57 2.50 -22.75
N THR A 305 -10.45 2.95 -23.65
CA THR A 305 -10.28 2.86 -25.10
C THR A 305 -10.07 4.21 -25.82
N ARG A 306 -10.16 5.36 -25.15
CA ARG A 306 -10.23 6.65 -25.87
C ARG A 306 -9.08 7.64 -25.67
N MET A 307 -8.48 7.78 -24.49
CA MET A 307 -7.46 8.83 -24.29
C MET A 307 -6.22 8.41 -23.49
N TYR A 308 -6.40 7.83 -22.29
CA TYR A 308 -5.30 7.35 -21.47
C TYR A 308 -5.54 5.90 -21.07
N ARG A 309 -4.53 5.06 -21.26
CA ARG A 309 -4.56 3.63 -20.97
C ARG A 309 -3.69 3.32 -19.76
N TYR A 310 -4.29 2.69 -18.75
CA TYR A 310 -3.55 2.20 -17.60
C TYR A 310 -2.52 1.15 -18.05
N GLY A 311 -1.30 1.22 -17.54
CA GLY A 311 -0.19 0.36 -17.95
C GLY A 311 0.57 0.85 -19.19
N GLU A 312 0.13 1.94 -19.82
CA GLU A 312 0.82 2.60 -20.93
C GLU A 312 1.06 4.08 -20.64
N ASP A 313 -0.02 4.84 -20.43
CA ASP A 313 0.02 6.29 -20.23
C ASP A 313 0.16 6.68 -18.76
N PHE A 314 -0.40 5.89 -17.85
CA PHE A 314 -0.30 6.11 -16.42
C PHE A 314 -0.27 4.78 -15.67
N PHE A 315 0.35 4.80 -14.49
CA PHE A 315 0.57 3.64 -13.65
C PHE A 315 0.12 3.91 -12.22
N LEU A 316 -0.01 2.83 -11.44
CA LEU A 316 -0.23 2.92 -10.01
C LEU A 316 0.88 3.76 -9.36
N GLY A 317 0.50 4.69 -8.49
CA GLY A 317 1.42 5.63 -7.84
C GLY A 317 1.69 6.91 -8.61
N ASP A 318 1.37 7.01 -9.90
CA ASP A 318 1.60 8.24 -10.67
C ASP A 318 0.76 9.40 -10.09
N MET A 319 1.33 10.61 -10.16
CA MET A 319 0.58 11.85 -9.91
C MET A 319 -0.04 12.34 -11.22
N VAL A 320 -1.34 12.55 -11.22
CA VAL A 320 -2.11 12.99 -12.39
C VAL A 320 -2.88 14.26 -12.09
N GLN A 321 -3.32 14.94 -13.15
CA GLN A 321 -4.15 16.13 -13.03
C GLN A 321 -5.63 15.74 -13.06
N ILE A 322 -6.41 16.23 -12.09
CA ILE A 322 -7.87 16.10 -12.07
C ILE A 322 -8.48 17.49 -12.30
N VAL A 323 -9.47 17.56 -13.18
CA VAL A 323 -10.25 18.78 -13.44
C VAL A 323 -11.73 18.45 -13.46
N ASN A 324 -12.49 18.99 -12.50
CA ASN A 324 -13.93 18.73 -12.44
C ASN A 324 -14.73 19.60 -13.43
N GLU A 325 -16.04 19.36 -13.53
CA GLU A 325 -16.95 20.07 -14.45
C GLU A 325 -16.93 21.59 -14.25
N TYR A 326 -16.70 22.04 -13.02
CA TYR A 326 -16.65 23.46 -12.63
C TYR A 326 -15.29 24.12 -12.86
N GLY A 327 -14.31 23.40 -13.41
CA GLY A 327 -12.95 23.91 -13.64
C GLY A 327 -12.11 24.02 -12.37
N ILE A 328 -12.50 23.34 -11.29
CA ILE A 328 -11.64 23.19 -10.12
C ILE A 328 -10.62 22.10 -10.45
N GLU A 329 -9.35 22.46 -10.28
CA GLU A 329 -8.21 21.62 -10.62
C GLU A 329 -7.46 21.19 -9.36
N GLY A 330 -6.91 19.98 -9.38
CA GLY A 330 -6.03 19.50 -8.34
C GLY A 330 -5.21 18.30 -8.81
N LYS A 331 -4.05 18.10 -8.21
CA LYS A 331 -3.26 16.89 -8.42
C LYS A 331 -3.74 15.78 -7.51
N ALA A 332 -3.76 14.56 -8.04
CA ALA A 332 -4.10 13.38 -7.28
C ALA A 332 -3.18 12.22 -7.64
N ARG A 333 -2.95 11.33 -6.69
CA ARG A 333 -2.20 10.10 -6.88
C ARG A 333 -3.14 8.98 -7.30
N VAL A 334 -2.72 8.17 -8.26
CA VAL A 334 -3.39 6.90 -8.59
C VAL A 334 -3.10 5.91 -7.48
N THR A 335 -4.02 5.76 -6.52
CA THR A 335 -3.78 4.92 -5.32
C THR A 335 -4.27 3.50 -5.49
N GLU A 336 -5.29 3.29 -6.32
CA GLU A 336 -5.85 1.97 -6.57
C GLU A 336 -6.23 1.82 -8.04
N PHE A 337 -6.25 0.57 -8.51
CA PHE A 337 -6.84 0.22 -9.81
C PHE A 337 -7.62 -1.08 -9.68
N ILE A 338 -8.91 -1.00 -9.97
CA ILE A 338 -9.85 -2.11 -9.87
C ILE A 338 -10.11 -2.64 -11.27
N ARG A 339 -10.02 -3.94 -11.42
CA ARG A 339 -10.47 -4.70 -12.59
C ARG A 339 -11.59 -5.61 -12.13
N SER A 340 -12.72 -5.58 -12.84
CA SER A 340 -13.80 -6.51 -12.59
C SER A 340 -14.32 -7.13 -13.88
N GLN A 341 -14.75 -8.38 -13.76
CA GLN A 341 -15.45 -9.12 -14.81
C GLN A 341 -16.70 -9.71 -14.18
N SER A 342 -17.85 -9.56 -14.84
CA SER A 342 -19.10 -10.19 -14.45
C SER A 342 -19.92 -10.55 -15.69
N LYS A 343 -21.15 -11.04 -15.49
CA LYS A 343 -22.13 -11.26 -16.58
C LYS A 343 -22.48 -9.98 -17.34
N GLU A 344 -22.27 -8.80 -16.75
CA GLU A 344 -22.54 -7.50 -17.37
C GLU A 344 -21.39 -7.03 -18.29
N GLY A 345 -20.19 -7.60 -18.13
CA GLY A 345 -19.03 -7.28 -18.95
C GLY A 345 -17.75 -7.10 -18.14
N LEU A 346 -16.78 -6.43 -18.76
CA LEU A 346 -15.49 -6.08 -18.18
C LEU A 346 -15.50 -4.60 -17.80
N ASP A 347 -15.13 -4.30 -16.56
CA ASP A 347 -14.99 -2.95 -16.04
C ASP A 347 -13.57 -2.76 -15.49
N SER A 348 -13.01 -1.56 -15.63
CA SER A 348 -11.72 -1.23 -15.02
C SER A 348 -11.65 0.25 -14.68
N TYR A 349 -11.22 0.58 -13.48
CA TYR A 349 -11.21 1.96 -13.02
C TYR A 349 -10.21 2.25 -11.90
N PRO A 350 -9.54 3.41 -11.92
CA PRO A 350 -8.65 3.88 -10.88
C PRO A 350 -9.42 4.59 -9.76
N THR A 351 -8.83 4.54 -8.56
CA THR A 351 -9.12 5.46 -7.47
C THR A 351 -8.00 6.49 -7.38
N PHE A 352 -8.36 7.76 -7.26
CA PHE A 352 -7.42 8.85 -7.05
C PHE A 352 -7.61 9.48 -5.68
N VAL A 353 -6.51 9.80 -5.00
CA VAL A 353 -6.51 10.54 -3.74
C VAL A 353 -5.64 11.78 -3.88
N THR A 354 -6.15 12.95 -3.49
CA THR A 354 -5.33 14.16 -3.50
C THR A 354 -4.18 14.04 -2.52
N VAL A 355 -2.99 14.45 -2.97
CA VAL A 355 -1.80 14.57 -2.13
C VAL A 355 -1.64 16.05 -1.81
N GLU A 356 -1.63 16.40 -0.52
CA GLU A 356 -1.38 17.78 -0.05
C GLU A 356 0.09 18.17 -0.13
#